data_AF-A0A0H3AY02-F1
#
_entry.id   AF-A0A0H3AY02-F1
#
_cell.length_a   1.000
_cell.length_b   1.000
_cell.length_c   1.000
_cell.angle_alpha   90.00
_cell.angle_beta   90.00
_cell.angle_gamma   90.00
#
_symmetry.space_group_name_H-M   'P 1'
#
loop_
_entity.id
_entity.type
_entity.pdbx_description
1 polymer ?
#
loop_
_entity_poly.entity_id
_entity_poly.type
_entity_poly.pdbx_seq_one_letter_code
_entity_poly.pdbx_strand_id
1 'polypeptide(L)'
;MEDLSRLITSEFNEEKFLALAILIMQYQTAQDKEFLYNFYLNNIKHVNNWNLVDASAHHIIGAYLWDKEKDYLFTLTKSEILWKRRIAIVATWYFIKNNTLDTTFEIAKLLLNDKHDLMYKAVGWMLREAGKKDEKQLIDFLDRYTLQMPRIAVRYAIERLPQEVYKKYLLKN
;
A
#
# COMPACT_ATOMS: atom_id res chain seq x y z
N MET A 1 -8.51 -0.43 -25.15
CA MET A 1 -7.16 -0.53 -24.56
C MET A 1 -6.22 0.54 -25.09
N GLU A 2 -6.27 0.87 -26.37
CA GLU A 2 -5.45 1.94 -26.97
C GLU A 2 -5.63 3.31 -26.28
N ASP A 3 -6.86 3.76 -26.05
CA ASP A 3 -7.13 5.00 -25.31
C ASP A 3 -6.58 4.97 -23.89
N LEU A 4 -6.66 3.82 -23.24
CA LEU A 4 -6.16 3.63 -21.87
C LEU A 4 -4.64 3.73 -21.82
N SER A 5 -3.96 3.12 -22.81
CA SER A 5 -2.51 3.25 -23.00
C SER A 5 -2.13 4.71 -23.22
N ARG A 6 -2.86 5.45 -24.06
CA ARG A 6 -2.58 6.87 -24.31
C ARG A 6 -2.67 7.69 -23.02
N LEU A 7 -3.74 7.52 -22.25
CA LEU A 7 -3.98 8.26 -21.01
C LEU A 7 -2.96 7.91 -19.91
N ILE A 8 -2.62 6.63 -19.73
CA ILE A 8 -1.66 6.24 -18.68
C ILE A 8 -0.23 6.69 -19.00
N THR A 9 0.12 6.86 -20.28
CA THR A 9 1.44 7.38 -20.69
C THR A 9 1.52 8.90 -20.76
N SER A 10 0.41 9.60 -20.50
CA SER A 10 0.35 11.07 -20.57
C SER A 10 1.36 11.74 -19.62
N GLU A 11 1.74 12.98 -19.93
CA GLU A 11 2.52 13.81 -19.01
C GLU A 11 1.66 14.36 -17.86
N PHE A 12 0.34 14.48 -18.07
CA PHE A 12 -0.60 15.02 -17.09
C PHE A 12 -1.01 13.96 -16.06
N ASN A 13 -0.92 14.32 -14.78
CA ASN A 13 -1.24 13.40 -13.68
C ASN A 13 -2.74 13.04 -13.63
N GLU A 14 -3.59 13.96 -14.04
CA GLU A 14 -5.04 13.85 -14.12
C GLU A 14 -5.46 12.82 -15.18
N GLU A 15 -4.78 12.80 -16.32
CA GLU A 15 -5.04 11.81 -17.37
C GLU A 15 -4.61 10.41 -16.94
N LYS A 16 -3.47 10.29 -16.27
CA LYS A 16 -3.05 9.02 -15.66
C LYS A 16 -4.04 8.54 -14.61
N PHE A 17 -4.53 9.45 -13.78
CA PHE A 17 -5.53 9.14 -12.76
C PHE A 17 -6.83 8.65 -13.40
N LEU A 18 -7.30 9.33 -14.46
CA LEU A 18 -8.46 8.91 -15.24
C LEU A 18 -8.24 7.51 -15.84
N ALA A 19 -7.06 7.23 -16.38
CA ALA A 19 -6.72 5.90 -16.89
C ALA A 19 -6.84 4.83 -15.79
N LEU A 20 -6.27 5.09 -14.61
CA LEU A 20 -6.37 4.16 -13.48
C LEU A 20 -7.82 3.98 -12.99
N ALA A 21 -8.62 5.04 -12.97
CA ALA A 21 -10.03 4.97 -12.61
C ALA A 21 -10.81 4.09 -13.59
N ILE A 22 -10.64 4.29 -14.90
CA ILE A 22 -11.26 3.47 -15.95
C ILE A 22 -10.79 2.01 -15.82
N LEU A 23 -9.50 1.78 -15.60
CA LEU A 23 -8.94 0.44 -15.42
C LEU A 23 -9.57 -0.28 -14.22
N ILE A 24 -9.77 0.42 -13.10
CA ILE A 24 -10.43 -0.14 -11.90
C ILE A 24 -11.89 -0.50 -12.19
N MET A 25 -12.63 0.38 -12.88
CA MET A 25 -14.02 0.10 -13.26
C MET A 25 -14.12 -1.13 -14.16
N GLN A 26 -13.23 -1.26 -15.15
CA GLN A 26 -13.14 -2.46 -16.00
C GLN A 26 -12.73 -3.67 -15.18
N TYR A 27 -11.76 -3.53 -14.27
CA TYR A 27 -11.30 -4.61 -13.41
C TYR A 27 -12.42 -5.15 -12.54
N GLN A 28 -13.38 -4.34 -12.08
CA GLN A 28 -14.47 -4.85 -11.23
C GLN A 28 -15.43 -5.77 -11.99
N THR A 29 -15.70 -5.50 -13.26
CA THR A 29 -16.69 -6.24 -14.07
C THR A 29 -16.09 -7.27 -15.01
N ALA A 30 -14.77 -7.25 -15.24
CA ALA A 30 -14.10 -8.16 -16.16
C ALA A 30 -14.18 -9.63 -15.72
N GLN A 31 -14.35 -10.53 -16.69
CA GLN A 31 -14.16 -11.97 -16.49
C GLN A 31 -12.67 -12.30 -16.42
N ASP A 32 -11.87 -11.73 -17.33
CA ASP A 32 -10.43 -11.85 -17.34
C ASP A 32 -9.77 -10.72 -16.54
N LYS A 33 -9.54 -10.98 -15.25
CA LYS A 33 -8.81 -10.06 -14.35
C LYS A 33 -7.31 -10.02 -14.66
N GLU A 34 -6.76 -11.10 -15.21
CA GLU A 34 -5.33 -11.25 -15.45
C GLU A 34 -4.84 -10.30 -16.54
N PHE A 35 -5.61 -10.15 -17.62
CA PHE A 35 -5.31 -9.18 -18.67
C PHE A 35 -5.14 -7.75 -18.11
N LEU A 36 -6.06 -7.32 -17.24
CA LEU A 36 -6.05 -5.96 -16.66
C LEU A 36 -4.97 -5.79 -15.59
N TYR A 37 -4.70 -6.85 -14.81
CA TYR A 37 -3.54 -6.90 -13.93
C TYR A 37 -2.22 -6.74 -14.71
N ASN A 38 -2.05 -7.50 -15.79
CA ASN A 38 -0.87 -7.43 -16.65
C ASN A 38 -0.75 -6.06 -17.34
N PHE A 39 -1.86 -5.44 -17.73
CA PHE A 39 -1.87 -4.07 -18.23
C PHE A 39 -1.33 -3.09 -17.18
N TYR A 40 -1.76 -3.22 -15.91
CA TYR A 40 -1.24 -2.40 -14.81
C TYR A 40 0.27 -2.61 -14.63
N LEU A 41 0.73 -3.87 -14.61
CA LEU A 41 2.14 -4.20 -14.45
C LEU A 41 3.02 -3.63 -15.57
N ASN A 42 2.58 -3.77 -16.82
CA ASN A 42 3.28 -3.26 -17.99
C ASN A 42 3.39 -1.72 -17.97
N ASN A 43 2.46 -1.04 -17.29
CA ASN A 43 2.43 0.42 -17.16
C ASN A 43 2.86 0.92 -15.77
N ILE A 44 3.39 0.07 -14.90
CA ILE A 44 3.69 0.41 -13.50
C ILE A 44 4.64 1.60 -13.35
N LYS A 45 5.52 1.83 -14.33
CA LYS A 45 6.44 2.98 -14.36
C LYS A 45 5.73 4.34 -14.46
N HIS A 46 4.48 4.36 -14.95
CA HIS A 46 3.66 5.55 -15.06
C HIS A 46 2.79 5.79 -13.82
N VAL A 47 2.66 4.81 -12.93
CA VAL A 47 2.04 4.97 -11.60
C VAL A 47 3.06 5.57 -10.64
N ASN A 48 3.48 6.80 -10.94
CA ASN A 48 4.67 7.43 -10.37
C ASN A 48 4.38 8.63 -9.47
N ASN A 49 3.24 8.58 -8.77
CA ASN A 49 2.82 9.59 -7.80
C ASN A 49 2.02 8.91 -6.69
N TRP A 50 2.03 9.49 -5.49
CA TRP A 50 1.35 8.93 -4.32
C TRP A 50 -0.15 8.78 -4.56
N ASN A 51 -0.79 9.76 -5.21
CA ASN A 51 -2.23 9.72 -5.47
C ASN A 51 -2.60 8.59 -6.46
N LEU A 52 -1.75 8.35 -7.47
CA LEU A 52 -1.95 7.27 -8.45
C LEU A 52 -1.80 5.90 -7.79
N VAL A 53 -0.75 5.71 -6.96
CA VAL A 53 -0.54 4.47 -6.22
C VAL A 53 -1.69 4.21 -5.26
N ASP A 54 -2.03 5.19 -4.42
CA ASP A 54 -3.03 5.07 -3.36
C ASP A 54 -4.42 4.77 -3.91
N ALA A 55 -4.77 5.39 -5.04
CA ALA A 55 -6.05 5.20 -5.69
C ALA A 55 -6.18 3.84 -6.41
N SER A 56 -5.09 3.15 -6.73
CA SER A 56 -5.14 2.02 -7.67
C SER A 56 -4.54 0.70 -7.18
N ALA A 57 -3.45 0.73 -6.41
CA ALA A 57 -2.67 -0.47 -6.11
C ALA A 57 -3.50 -1.56 -5.42
N HIS A 58 -4.34 -1.18 -4.46
CA HIS A 58 -5.19 -2.13 -3.74
C HIS A 58 -6.38 -2.65 -4.57
N HIS A 59 -6.86 -1.86 -5.54
CA HIS A 59 -7.96 -2.27 -6.41
C HIS A 59 -7.53 -3.20 -7.53
N ILE A 60 -6.28 -3.11 -7.98
CA ILE A 60 -5.75 -3.96 -9.05
C ILE A 60 -4.81 -5.03 -8.50
N ILE A 61 -3.62 -4.64 -8.03
CA ILE A 61 -2.60 -5.60 -7.56
C ILE A 61 -3.10 -6.33 -6.30
N GLY A 62 -3.63 -5.60 -5.32
CA GLY A 62 -4.15 -6.18 -4.09
C GLY A 62 -5.30 -7.15 -4.37
N ALA A 63 -6.27 -6.74 -5.19
CA ALA A 63 -7.39 -7.60 -5.55
C ALA A 63 -6.97 -8.84 -6.33
N TYR A 64 -6.02 -8.71 -7.27
CA TYR A 64 -5.54 -9.84 -8.08
C TYR A 64 -4.75 -10.86 -7.28
N LEU A 65 -3.96 -10.42 -6.29
CA LEU A 65 -3.10 -11.28 -5.47
C LEU A 65 -3.79 -11.85 -4.23
N TRP A 66 -5.10 -11.67 -4.09
CA TRP A 66 -5.86 -12.09 -2.91
C TRP A 66 -5.75 -13.60 -2.68
N ASP A 67 -6.13 -14.38 -3.68
CA ASP A 67 -6.16 -15.84 -3.72
C ASP A 67 -4.92 -16.44 -4.42
N LYS A 68 -3.86 -15.65 -4.57
CA LYS A 68 -2.61 -16.04 -5.23
C LYS A 68 -1.40 -15.86 -4.32
N GLU A 69 -0.26 -16.34 -4.82
CA GLU A 69 1.06 -16.09 -4.25
C GLU A 69 1.37 -14.59 -4.20
N LYS A 70 2.02 -14.16 -3.12
CA LYS A 70 2.23 -12.74 -2.79
C LYS A 70 3.67 -12.30 -3.00
N ASP A 71 4.54 -13.18 -3.51
CA ASP A 71 5.98 -12.97 -3.74
C ASP A 71 6.30 -11.71 -4.54
N TYR A 72 5.41 -11.34 -5.47
CA TYR A 72 5.56 -10.10 -6.22
C TYR A 72 5.57 -8.86 -5.32
N LEU A 73 4.71 -8.81 -4.28
CA LEU A 73 4.71 -7.69 -3.33
C LEU A 73 6.04 -7.62 -2.57
N PHE A 74 6.60 -8.76 -2.16
CA PHE A 74 7.90 -8.83 -1.50
C PHE A 74 9.06 -8.47 -2.43
N THR A 75 8.93 -8.73 -3.73
CA THR A 75 9.90 -8.25 -4.73
C THR A 75 9.86 -6.72 -4.83
N LEU A 76 8.66 -6.13 -4.81
CA LEU A 76 8.50 -4.68 -4.87
C LEU A 76 9.08 -3.94 -3.66
N THR A 77 9.12 -4.55 -2.47
CA THR A 77 9.74 -3.91 -1.28
C THR A 77 11.24 -3.67 -1.44
N LYS A 78 11.92 -4.46 -2.28
CA LYS A 78 13.38 -4.37 -2.53
C LYS A 78 13.74 -3.38 -3.65
N SER A 79 12.76 -2.80 -4.33
CA SER A 79 12.99 -1.90 -5.46
C SER A 79 13.61 -0.57 -5.02
N GLU A 80 14.55 -0.04 -5.79
CA GLU A 80 15.07 1.33 -5.60
C GLU A 80 14.02 2.41 -5.90
N ILE A 81 13.03 2.10 -6.73
CA ILE A 81 11.92 3.00 -7.08
C ILE A 81 10.92 3.08 -5.92
N LEU A 82 10.77 4.28 -5.37
CA LEU A 82 9.82 4.63 -4.29
C LEU A 82 8.42 4.08 -4.54
N TRP A 83 7.87 4.32 -5.74
CA TRP A 83 6.48 3.98 -6.06
C TRP A 83 6.22 2.48 -6.07
N LYS A 84 7.21 1.67 -6.46
CA LYS A 84 7.12 0.21 -6.38
C LYS A 84 7.02 -0.25 -4.92
N ARG A 85 7.87 0.28 -4.04
CA ARG A 85 7.80 0.00 -2.59
C ARG A 85 6.47 0.46 -1.98
N ARG A 86 5.96 1.62 -2.40
CA ARG A 86 4.64 2.13 -1.97
C ARG A 86 3.51 1.22 -2.43
N ILE A 87 3.54 0.76 -3.68
CA ILE A 87 2.58 -0.21 -4.22
C ILE A 87 2.59 -1.49 -3.37
N ALA A 88 3.77 -1.99 -2.97
CA ALA A 88 3.89 -3.21 -2.16
C ALA A 88 3.04 -3.13 -0.89
N ILE A 89 3.15 -2.04 -0.14
CA ILE A 89 2.43 -1.87 1.12
C ILE A 89 0.97 -1.45 0.90
N VAL A 90 0.68 -0.54 -0.04
CA VAL A 90 -0.70 -0.06 -0.28
C VAL A 90 -1.58 -1.16 -0.88
N ALA A 91 -1.03 -2.05 -1.72
CA ALA A 91 -1.78 -3.18 -2.27
C ALA A 91 -2.41 -4.05 -1.17
N THR A 92 -1.74 -4.20 -0.02
CA THR A 92 -2.23 -4.98 1.12
C THR A 92 -3.50 -4.40 1.75
N TRP A 93 -3.90 -3.16 1.42
CA TRP A 93 -5.17 -2.61 1.90
C TRP A 93 -6.38 -3.45 1.47
N TYR A 94 -6.29 -4.13 0.33
CA TYR A 94 -7.29 -5.11 -0.07
C TYR A 94 -7.40 -6.26 0.93
N PHE A 95 -6.26 -6.78 1.39
CA PHE A 95 -6.19 -7.89 2.36
C PHE A 95 -6.74 -7.46 3.72
N ILE A 96 -6.37 -6.25 4.17
CA ILE A 96 -6.87 -5.66 5.42
C ILE A 96 -8.40 -5.54 5.39
N LYS A 97 -8.97 -5.06 4.28
CA LYS A 97 -10.44 -4.96 4.12
C LYS A 97 -11.11 -6.33 4.28
N ASN A 98 -10.44 -7.40 3.87
CA ASN A 98 -10.88 -8.80 3.99
C ASN A 98 -10.33 -9.54 5.24
N ASN A 99 -9.90 -8.81 6.27
CA ASN A 99 -9.43 -9.33 7.56
C ASN A 99 -8.20 -10.27 7.49
N THR A 100 -7.38 -10.17 6.44
CA THR A 100 -6.06 -10.84 6.40
C THR A 100 -4.97 -9.80 6.58
N LEU A 101 -4.19 -9.93 7.66
CA LEU A 101 -3.29 -8.87 8.12
C LEU A 101 -1.81 -9.24 8.03
N ASP A 102 -1.48 -10.53 7.99
CA ASP A 102 -0.09 -11.00 8.14
C ASP A 102 0.84 -10.43 7.07
N THR A 103 0.43 -10.48 5.80
CA THR A 103 1.21 -9.88 4.69
C THR A 103 1.45 -8.38 4.89
N THR A 104 0.48 -7.65 5.44
CA THR A 104 0.63 -6.22 5.73
C THR A 104 1.73 -6.00 6.76
N PHE A 105 1.71 -6.75 7.86
CA PHE A 105 2.70 -6.61 8.93
C PHE A 105 4.09 -7.07 8.48
N GLU A 106 4.19 -8.14 7.68
CA GLU A 106 5.44 -8.60 7.08
C GLU A 106 6.06 -7.56 6.13
N ILE A 107 5.26 -6.99 5.23
CA ILE A 107 5.72 -5.94 4.32
C ILE A 107 6.05 -4.65 5.10
N ALA A 108 5.24 -4.28 6.09
CA ALA A 108 5.52 -3.14 6.96
C ALA A 108 6.86 -3.31 7.67
N LYS A 109 7.19 -4.52 8.16
CA LYS A 109 8.49 -4.81 8.76
C LYS A 109 9.65 -4.57 7.78
N LEU A 110 9.52 -5.01 6.53
CA LEU A 110 10.57 -4.83 5.52
C LEU A 110 10.78 -3.36 5.15
N LEU A 111 9.74 -2.53 5.28
CA LEU A 111 9.73 -1.12 4.87
C LEU A 111 9.83 -0.13 6.05
N LEU A 112 9.93 -0.62 7.29
CA LEU A 112 9.88 0.23 8.48
C LEU A 112 11.05 1.24 8.56
N ASN A 113 12.16 0.94 7.89
CA ASN A 113 13.38 1.77 7.79
C ASN A 113 13.59 2.35 6.38
N ASP A 114 12.53 2.57 5.59
CA ASP A 114 12.66 3.29 4.32
C ASP A 114 13.34 4.64 4.54
N LYS A 115 13.88 5.28 3.49
CA LYS A 115 14.50 6.61 3.62
C LYS A 115 13.55 7.74 3.22
N HIS A 116 12.46 7.42 2.53
CA HIS A 116 11.52 8.41 2.02
C HIS A 116 10.38 8.67 2.99
N ASP A 117 10.10 9.95 3.23
CA ASP A 117 9.01 10.44 4.08
C ASP A 117 7.62 9.96 3.63
N LEU A 118 7.40 9.87 2.31
CA LEU A 118 6.15 9.34 1.75
C LEU A 118 5.93 7.88 2.14
N MET A 119 7.00 7.09 2.31
CA MET A 119 6.87 5.71 2.78
C MET A 119 6.51 5.62 4.25
N TYR A 120 6.98 6.55 5.08
CA TYR A 120 6.59 6.59 6.50
C TYR A 120 5.09 6.73 6.66
N LYS A 121 4.49 7.61 5.84
CA LYS A 121 3.04 7.79 5.80
C LYS A 121 2.32 6.54 5.31
N ALA A 122 2.82 5.86 4.27
CA ALA A 122 2.20 4.64 3.75
C ALA A 122 2.26 3.47 4.74
N VAL A 123 3.42 3.22 5.34
CA VAL A 123 3.62 2.15 6.33
C VAL A 123 2.77 2.43 7.57
N GLY A 124 2.86 3.65 8.13
CA GLY A 124 2.05 4.05 9.27
C GLY A 124 0.55 3.97 8.98
N TRP A 125 0.12 4.39 7.79
CA TRP A 125 -1.28 4.27 7.37
C TRP A 125 -1.74 2.81 7.30
N MET A 126 -1.01 1.93 6.62
CA MET A 126 -1.42 0.51 6.52
C MET A 126 -1.40 -0.20 7.88
N LEU A 127 -0.44 0.10 8.75
CA LEU A 127 -0.44 -0.37 10.13
C LEU A 127 -1.67 0.12 10.90
N ARG A 128 -2.07 1.39 10.73
CA ARG A 128 -3.29 1.93 11.32
C ARG A 128 -4.53 1.20 10.81
N GLU A 129 -4.65 0.98 9.50
CA GLU A 129 -5.80 0.28 8.93
C GLU A 129 -5.86 -1.19 9.39
N ALA A 130 -4.73 -1.88 9.50
CA ALA A 130 -4.66 -3.21 10.08
C ALA A 130 -5.02 -3.21 11.57
N GLY A 131 -4.54 -2.23 12.34
CA GLY A 131 -4.86 -2.08 13.76
C GLY A 131 -6.33 -1.81 14.07
N LYS A 132 -7.08 -1.20 13.13
CA LYS A 132 -8.55 -1.09 13.25
C LYS A 132 -9.24 -2.46 13.19
N LYS A 133 -8.61 -3.47 12.59
CA LYS A 133 -9.10 -4.84 12.52
C LYS A 133 -8.62 -5.68 13.70
N ASP A 134 -7.36 -5.51 14.08
CA ASP A 134 -6.75 -6.17 15.24
C ASP A 134 -5.78 -5.22 15.97
N GLU A 135 -6.27 -4.61 17.05
CA GLU A 135 -5.49 -3.69 17.88
C GLU A 135 -4.31 -4.42 18.56
N LYS A 136 -4.52 -5.67 18.99
CA LYS A 136 -3.51 -6.44 19.70
C LYS A 136 -2.33 -6.73 18.78
N GLN A 137 -2.58 -7.17 17.55
CA GLN A 137 -1.52 -7.43 16.58
C GLN A 137 -0.72 -6.16 16.25
N LEU A 138 -1.39 -5.01 16.15
CA LEU A 138 -0.70 -3.71 15.99
C LEU A 138 0.18 -3.37 17.20
N ILE A 139 -0.34 -3.51 18.43
CA ILE A 139 0.43 -3.26 19.65
C ILE A 139 1.65 -4.18 19.73
N ASP A 140 1.48 -5.47 19.45
CA ASP A 140 2.57 -6.45 19.46
C ASP A 140 3.63 -6.13 18.40
N PHE A 141 3.24 -5.56 17.26
CA PHE A 141 4.17 -5.08 16.24
C PHE A 141 4.93 -3.83 16.72
N LEU A 142 4.22 -2.84 17.26
CA LEU A 142 4.80 -1.59 17.73
C LEU A 142 5.76 -1.80 18.90
N ASP A 143 5.38 -2.58 19.91
CA ASP A 143 6.27 -2.88 21.03
C ASP A 143 7.58 -3.57 20.58
N ARG A 144 7.58 -4.27 19.43
CA ARG A 144 8.79 -4.87 18.82
C ARG A 144 9.61 -3.91 17.96
N TYR A 145 8.98 -3.02 17.20
CA TYR A 145 9.66 -2.27 16.12
C TYR A 145 9.63 -0.75 16.26
N THR A 146 8.90 -0.16 17.22
CA THR A 146 8.75 1.31 17.33
C THR A 146 10.08 2.05 17.41
N LEU A 147 11.12 1.51 18.06
CA LEU A 147 12.42 2.18 18.16
C LEU A 147 13.19 2.28 16.83
N GLN A 148 12.85 1.42 15.87
CA GLN A 148 13.43 1.47 14.53
C GLN A 148 12.59 2.35 13.60
N MET A 149 11.30 2.51 13.89
CA MET A 149 10.39 3.26 13.04
C MET A 149 10.63 4.77 13.13
N PRO A 150 10.56 5.49 12.00
CA PRO A 150 10.47 6.94 11.98
C PRO A 150 9.25 7.43 12.76
N ARG A 151 9.43 8.53 13.51
CA ARG A 151 8.36 9.12 14.35
C ARG A 151 7.07 9.41 13.61
N ILE A 152 7.17 9.79 12.33
CA ILE A 152 6.01 10.02 11.47
C ILE A 152 5.23 8.71 11.28
N ALA A 153 5.89 7.60 10.95
CA ALA A 153 5.22 6.32 10.77
C ALA A 153 4.52 5.85 12.06
N VAL A 154 5.18 6.01 13.21
CA VAL A 154 4.61 5.68 14.52
C VAL A 154 3.34 6.50 14.77
N ARG A 155 3.39 7.83 14.60
CA ARG A 155 2.23 8.72 14.79
C ARG A 155 1.04 8.33 13.93
N TYR A 156 1.27 8.01 12.66
CA TYR A 156 0.20 7.53 11.78
C TYR A 156 -0.38 6.20 12.29
N ALA A 157 0.47 5.25 12.69
CA ALA A 157 0.02 3.94 13.15
C ALA A 157 -0.85 4.01 14.41
N ILE A 158 -0.50 4.90 15.35
CA ILE A 158 -1.19 5.00 16.65
C ILE A 158 -2.36 5.97 16.69
N GLU A 159 -2.65 6.70 15.61
CA GLU A 159 -3.65 7.79 15.57
C GLU A 159 -5.03 7.40 16.10
N ARG A 160 -5.41 6.11 15.98
CA ARG A 160 -6.72 5.58 16.38
C ARG A 160 -6.69 4.78 17.68
N LEU A 161 -5.53 4.63 18.32
CA LEU A 161 -5.41 3.92 19.58
C LEU A 161 -5.93 4.78 20.75
N PRO A 162 -6.32 4.14 21.88
CA PRO A 162 -6.69 4.86 23.10
C PRO A 162 -5.61 5.85 23.53
N GLN A 163 -6.02 6.99 24.09
CA GLN A 163 -5.13 8.11 24.41
C GLN A 163 -3.93 7.72 25.30
N GLU A 164 -4.12 6.79 26.23
CA GLU A 164 -3.06 6.30 27.11
C GLU A 164 -2.00 5.50 26.34
N VAL A 165 -2.43 4.64 25.41
CA VAL A 165 -1.54 3.89 24.52
C VAL A 165 -0.82 4.83 23.54
N TYR A 166 -1.55 5.83 23.01
CA TYR A 166 -0.99 6.87 22.15
C TYR A 166 0.17 7.62 22.84
N LYS A 167 -0.04 8.11 24.07
CA LYS A 167 0.98 8.80 24.86
C LYS A 167 2.19 7.90 25.14
N LYS A 168 1.97 6.62 25.49
CA LYS A 168 3.06 5.63 25.70
C LYS A 168 4.01 5.60 24.51
N TYR A 169 3.50 5.53 23.29
CA TYR A 169 4.35 5.45 22.09
C TYR A 169 4.99 6.77 21.69
N LEU A 170 4.36 7.92 21.96
CA LEU A 170 4.96 9.23 21.73
C LEU A 170 6.17 9.55 22.64
N LEU A 171 6.21 8.94 23.82
CA LEU A 171 7.32 9.10 24.77
C LEU A 171 8.46 8.11 24.51
N LYS A 172 8.19 6.98 23.83
CA LYS A 172 9.17 5.96 23.45
C LYS A 172 9.99 6.31 22.19
N ASN A 173 9.55 7.27 21.37
CA ASN A 173 10.12 7.62 20.06
C ASN A 173 10.11 9.13 19.80
#